data_AF-A0A1Y6GZD0-F1
#
_entry.id   AF-A0A1Y6GZD0-F1
#
_cell.length_a   1.000
_cell.length_b   1.000
_cell.length_c   1.000
_cell.angle_alpha   90.00
_cell.angle_beta   90.00
_cell.angle_gamma   90.00
#
_symmetry.space_group_name_H-M   'P 1'
#
loop_
_entity.id
_entity.type
_entity.pdbx_description
1 polymer ?
#
loop_
_entity_poly.entity_id
_entity_poly.type
_entity_poly.pdbx_seq_one_letter_code
_entity_poly.pdbx_strand_id
1 'polypeptide(L)'
;MVNERDEIGPNLVPDYLTSVHKDGFYGWPYSYWGKNVDKRVMPQDPQKIASAIVPDYALGSHVAALGVAFSSTAMGSKFADGVFVGEHGSWNRNPPAGYKVVFVPFRDGHPAGDPIDFVSGLHGEDGKTRGRPVGVTVDPRGALIVADDLANIIWRVTPETTTASPQ
;
A
#
# COMPACT_ATOMS: atom_id res chain seq x y z
N MET A 1 -2.60 7.28 -2.30
CA MET A 1 -1.41 6.45 -1.99
C MET A 1 -0.21 7.01 -2.74
N VAL A 2 1.00 6.81 -2.24
CA VAL A 2 2.24 7.21 -2.92
C VAL A 2 3.29 6.11 -2.71
N ASN A 3 3.91 5.69 -3.82
CA ASN A 3 5.21 5.03 -3.83
C ASN A 3 6.27 6.12 -3.73
N GLU A 4 7.00 6.16 -2.63
CA GLU A 4 7.95 7.24 -2.33
C GLU A 4 9.31 6.96 -2.99
N ARG A 5 10.18 7.97 -2.94
CA ARG A 5 11.54 8.04 -3.45
C ARG A 5 12.44 6.99 -2.85
N ASP A 6 13.41 6.63 -3.66
CA ASP A 6 14.49 5.72 -3.34
C ASP A 6 15.78 6.47 -2.95
N GLU A 7 16.83 5.68 -2.69
CA GLU A 7 18.23 6.09 -2.51
C GLU A 7 18.55 6.87 -1.22
N ILE A 8 17.72 6.75 -0.19
CA ILE A 8 17.99 7.30 1.16
C ILE A 8 18.09 6.21 2.24
N GLY A 9 18.46 5.00 1.79
CA GLY A 9 18.66 3.81 2.62
C GLY A 9 17.47 2.86 2.59
N PRO A 10 17.62 1.61 3.07
CA PRO A 10 16.61 0.55 2.92
C PRO A 10 15.41 0.65 3.87
N ASN A 11 15.46 1.57 4.83
CA ASN A 11 14.44 1.75 5.86
C ASN A 11 13.80 3.14 5.78
N LEU A 12 14.19 3.95 4.80
CA LEU A 12 13.63 5.26 4.54
C LEU A 12 13.37 5.38 3.04
N VAL A 13 12.21 5.84 2.60
CA VAL A 13 11.09 6.43 3.35
C VAL A 13 9.84 5.58 3.17
N PRO A 14 8.86 5.66 4.10
CA PRO A 14 7.65 4.88 3.95
C PRO A 14 6.87 5.33 2.72
N ASP A 15 6.42 4.35 1.94
CA ASP A 15 5.24 4.53 1.09
C ASP A 15 4.05 4.84 1.98
N TYR A 16 3.02 5.52 1.45
CA TYR A 16 1.98 6.03 2.32
C TYR A 16 0.58 6.16 1.74
N LEU A 17 -0.39 6.19 2.65
CA LEU A 17 -1.76 6.64 2.42
C LEU A 17 -1.93 8.02 3.05
N THR A 18 -2.70 8.87 2.39
CA THR A 18 -3.06 10.18 2.92
C THR A 18 -4.38 10.64 2.32
N SER A 19 -5.15 11.34 3.12
CA SER A 19 -6.20 12.24 2.69
C SER A 19 -5.57 13.43 1.96
N VAL A 20 -6.20 13.83 0.85
CA VAL A 20 -5.73 14.95 0.03
C VAL A 20 -6.46 16.22 0.47
N HIS A 21 -5.69 17.20 0.92
CA HIS A 21 -6.21 18.52 1.25
C HIS A 21 -6.04 19.46 0.05
N LYS A 22 -7.05 20.30 -0.17
CA LYS A 22 -6.95 21.39 -1.13
C LYS A 22 -5.71 22.22 -0.81
N ASP A 23 -4.88 22.46 -1.83
CA ASP A 23 -3.62 23.21 -1.74
C ASP A 23 -2.57 22.61 -0.78
N GLY A 24 -2.76 21.35 -0.37
CA GLY A 24 -1.85 20.63 0.51
C GLY A 24 -0.51 20.33 -0.16
N PHE A 25 0.58 20.49 0.58
CA PHE A 25 1.93 20.15 0.14
C PHE A 25 2.45 18.96 0.97
N TYR A 26 2.86 17.89 0.32
CA TYR A 26 3.26 16.63 0.98
C TYR A 26 4.78 16.36 0.91
N GLY A 27 5.55 17.41 0.67
CA GLY A 27 7.00 17.41 0.83
C GLY A 27 7.81 17.35 -0.46
N TRP A 28 7.38 16.62 -1.50
CA TRP A 28 8.15 16.49 -2.74
C TRP A 28 8.36 17.84 -3.47
N PRO A 29 9.56 18.16 -3.99
CA PRO A 29 10.79 17.35 -3.89
C PRO A 29 11.60 17.62 -2.61
N TYR A 30 11.37 18.73 -1.93
CA TYR A 30 12.25 19.27 -0.88
C TYR A 30 12.32 18.48 0.44
N SER A 31 11.30 17.70 0.74
CA SER A 31 11.17 16.95 1.98
C SER A 31 10.37 15.66 1.79
N TYR A 32 10.45 14.77 2.77
CA TYR A 32 9.73 13.51 2.82
C TYR A 32 9.07 13.32 4.18
N TRP A 33 7.98 12.56 4.22
CA TRP A 33 7.26 12.23 5.46
C TRP A 33 7.01 13.47 6.36
N GLY A 34 6.47 14.54 5.76
CA GLY A 34 6.39 15.86 6.37
C GLY A 34 7.65 16.68 6.16
N LYS A 35 8.24 17.21 7.22
CA LYS A 35 9.27 18.27 7.16
C LYS A 35 10.71 17.74 7.13
N ASN A 36 10.93 16.44 6.90
CA ASN A 36 12.28 15.89 6.86
C ASN A 36 12.95 16.31 5.55
N VAL A 37 14.00 17.12 5.66
CA VAL A 37 14.68 17.72 4.49
C VAL A 37 15.35 16.64 3.64
N ASP A 38 15.08 16.67 2.33
CA ASP A 38 15.86 15.93 1.34
C ASP A 38 17.08 16.75 0.92
N LYS A 39 18.23 16.45 1.52
CA LYS A 39 19.49 17.20 1.31
C LYS A 39 20.06 17.07 -0.10
N ARG A 40 19.53 16.17 -0.94
CA ARG A 40 19.98 15.96 -2.32
C ARG A 40 19.42 17.02 -3.27
N VAL A 41 18.30 17.65 -2.91
CA VAL A 41 17.61 18.64 -3.75
C VAL A 41 18.26 20.01 -3.58
N MET A 42 18.64 20.65 -4.68
CA MET A 42 19.20 22.00 -4.68
C MET A 42 18.63 22.85 -5.83
N PRO A 43 18.33 24.15 -5.60
CA PRO A 43 18.34 24.83 -4.30
C PRO A 43 17.22 24.34 -3.38
N GLN A 44 17.40 24.51 -2.08
CA GLN A 44 16.39 24.18 -1.07
C GLN A 44 15.29 25.25 -1.01
N ASP A 45 14.10 24.86 -0.55
CA ASP A 45 12.97 25.77 -0.27
C ASP A 45 12.47 25.59 1.18
N PRO A 46 13.00 26.34 2.15
CA PRO A 46 12.63 26.22 3.55
C PRO A 46 11.14 26.52 3.83
N GLN A 47 10.51 27.38 3.03
CA GLN A 47 9.10 27.72 3.21
C GLN A 47 8.21 26.53 2.82
N LYS A 48 8.51 25.89 1.67
CA LYS A 48 7.81 24.68 1.24
C LYS A 48 7.99 23.54 2.25
N ILE A 49 9.22 23.30 2.70
CA ILE A 49 9.49 22.28 3.73
C ILE A 49 8.69 22.56 5.00
N ALA A 50 8.64 23.81 5.46
CA ALA A 50 7.90 24.18 6.66
C ALA A 50 6.37 23.97 6.53
N SER A 51 5.84 24.08 5.31
CA SER A 51 4.41 23.81 4.99
C SER A 51 4.07 22.34 4.73
N ALA A 52 5.05 21.44 4.71
CA ALA A 52 4.81 20.05 4.37
C ALA A 52 3.92 19.35 5.41
N ILE A 53 2.85 18.74 4.91
CA ILE A 53 1.89 17.92 5.64
C ILE A 53 2.48 16.52 5.79
N VAL A 54 2.42 15.98 7.00
CA VAL A 54 2.78 14.58 7.27
C VAL A 54 1.62 13.71 6.75
N PRO A 55 1.87 12.72 5.89
CA PRO A 55 0.82 11.81 5.44
C PRO A 55 0.19 11.00 6.58
N ASP A 56 -1.06 10.59 6.41
CA ASP A 56 -1.87 9.98 7.49
C ASP A 56 -1.37 8.60 7.94
N TYR A 57 -0.76 7.80 7.05
CA TYR A 57 -0.46 6.41 7.35
C TYR A 57 0.74 5.86 6.56
N ALA A 58 1.68 5.22 7.25
CA ALA A 58 2.87 4.61 6.66
C ALA A 58 2.60 3.14 6.30
N LEU A 59 2.88 2.77 5.05
CA LEU A 59 2.82 1.39 4.54
C LEU A 59 4.15 0.64 4.67
N GLY A 60 5.22 1.35 5.02
CA GLY A 60 6.58 0.81 5.10
C GLY A 60 7.43 1.19 3.88
N SER A 61 8.74 1.07 4.04
CA SER A 61 9.71 1.55 3.04
C SER A 61 9.91 0.54 1.92
N HIS A 62 9.87 1.04 0.67
CA HIS A 62 10.09 0.27 -0.56
C HIS A 62 9.10 -0.87 -0.80
N VAL A 63 7.91 -0.85 -0.20
CA VAL A 63 6.87 -1.83 -0.52
C VAL A 63 6.35 -1.68 -1.96
N ALA A 64 6.63 -0.53 -2.58
CA ALA A 64 6.19 -0.14 -3.91
C ALA A 64 4.67 -0.21 -3.99
N ALA A 65 4.02 0.60 -3.16
CA ALA A 65 2.57 0.67 -3.09
C ALA A 65 2.00 1.07 -4.46
N LEU A 66 1.27 0.15 -5.11
CA LEU A 66 0.60 0.32 -6.39
C LEU A 66 -0.84 -0.20 -6.33
N GLY A 67 -1.80 0.66 -6.66
CA GLY A 67 -3.23 0.33 -6.62
C GLY A 67 -3.84 0.45 -5.22
N VAL A 68 -5.03 1.05 -5.17
CA VAL A 68 -5.81 1.26 -3.95
C VAL A 68 -7.27 1.04 -4.25
N ALA A 69 -7.97 0.31 -3.38
CA ALA A 69 -9.41 0.09 -3.51
C ALA A 69 -10.08 0.14 -2.14
N PHE A 70 -11.04 1.06 -1.98
CA PHE A 70 -11.87 1.08 -0.78
C PHE A 70 -12.73 -0.17 -0.73
N SER A 71 -12.86 -0.72 0.47
CA SER A 71 -13.66 -1.89 0.69
C SER A 71 -15.16 -1.57 0.75
N SER A 72 -15.97 -2.60 0.94
CA SER A 72 -17.40 -2.50 1.18
C SER A 72 -17.85 -3.61 2.14
N THR A 73 -19.07 -3.48 2.65
CA THR A 73 -19.70 -4.50 3.50
C THR A 73 -19.81 -5.87 2.82
N ALA A 74 -19.75 -5.94 1.49
CA ALA A 74 -19.75 -7.20 0.75
C ALA A 74 -18.50 -8.06 1.02
N MET A 75 -17.38 -7.46 1.45
CA MET A 75 -16.15 -8.19 1.80
C MET A 75 -16.23 -8.93 3.16
N GLY A 76 -17.35 -8.81 3.87
CA GLY A 76 -17.55 -9.39 5.19
C GLY A 76 -17.05 -8.50 6.32
N SER A 77 -17.49 -8.77 7.55
CA SER A 77 -17.32 -7.88 8.71
C SER A 77 -15.87 -7.49 8.99
N LYS A 78 -14.92 -8.42 8.84
CA LYS A 78 -13.50 -8.18 9.08
C LYS A 78 -12.89 -7.16 8.11
N PHE A 79 -13.41 -7.09 6.90
CA PHE A 79 -12.86 -6.26 5.81
C PHE A 79 -13.87 -5.22 5.33
N ALA A 80 -14.91 -4.90 6.11
CA ALA A 80 -16.02 -4.06 5.66
C ALA A 80 -15.66 -2.57 5.54
N ASP A 81 -14.79 -2.08 6.44
CA ASP A 81 -14.42 -0.66 6.54
C ASP A 81 -12.89 -0.50 6.53
N GLY A 82 -12.38 0.00 5.41
CA GLY A 82 -10.96 0.12 5.17
C GLY A 82 -10.62 0.11 3.69
N VAL A 83 -9.35 -0.13 3.40
CA VAL A 83 -8.82 -0.04 2.04
C VAL A 83 -7.82 -1.17 1.77
N PHE A 84 -7.89 -1.73 0.56
CA PHE A 84 -6.89 -2.65 0.04
C PHE A 84 -5.80 -1.87 -0.68
N VAL A 85 -4.55 -2.28 -0.46
CA VAL A 85 -3.36 -1.69 -1.09
C VAL A 85 -2.52 -2.80 -1.68
N GLY A 86 -2.26 -2.72 -2.99
CA GLY A 86 -1.28 -3.58 -3.64
C GLY A 86 0.14 -3.12 -3.32
N GLU A 87 1.00 -4.04 -2.89
CA GLU A 87 2.42 -3.80 -2.64
C GLU A 87 3.22 -4.58 -3.67
N HIS A 88 3.71 -3.87 -4.70
CA HIS A 88 4.39 -4.45 -5.87
C HIS A 88 5.73 -5.11 -5.54
N GLY A 89 6.33 -4.69 -4.43
CA GLY A 89 7.54 -5.29 -3.87
C GLY A 89 8.83 -4.54 -4.20
N SER A 90 9.73 -4.51 -3.23
CA SER A 90 11.01 -3.80 -3.26
C SER A 90 11.98 -4.43 -4.26
N TRP A 91 12.66 -3.60 -5.04
CA TRP A 91 13.79 -4.03 -5.88
C TRP A 91 15.16 -3.69 -5.26
N ASN A 92 15.23 -2.71 -4.34
CA ASN A 92 16.48 -2.16 -3.79
C ASN A 92 16.66 -2.35 -2.27
N ARG A 93 15.96 -3.33 -1.67
CA ARG A 93 15.94 -3.53 -0.22
C ARG A 93 16.38 -4.95 0.15
N ASN A 94 17.14 -5.07 1.25
CA ASN A 94 17.45 -6.35 1.88
C ASN A 94 17.16 -6.27 3.40
N PRO A 95 16.26 -7.11 3.95
CA PRO A 95 15.43 -8.11 3.24
C PRO A 95 14.38 -7.45 2.33
N PRO A 96 13.84 -8.18 1.32
CA PRO A 96 12.75 -7.67 0.48
C PRO A 96 11.51 -7.29 1.31
N ALA A 97 10.74 -6.32 0.82
CA ALA A 97 9.47 -5.88 1.40
C ALA A 97 8.38 -5.80 0.32
N GLY A 98 7.10 -5.87 0.71
CA GLY A 98 5.96 -5.89 -0.21
C GLY A 98 5.65 -7.29 -0.74
N TYR A 99 5.32 -7.39 -2.03
CA TYR A 99 4.91 -8.63 -2.71
C TYR A 99 3.64 -9.25 -2.12
N LYS A 100 2.63 -8.40 -1.92
CA LYS A 100 1.37 -8.78 -1.27
C LYS A 100 0.27 -7.76 -1.56
N VAL A 101 -0.95 -8.11 -1.16
CA VAL A 101 -2.01 -7.13 -0.96
C VAL A 101 -2.33 -7.09 0.53
N VAL A 102 -2.33 -5.89 1.10
CA VAL A 102 -2.71 -5.65 2.48
C VAL A 102 -4.07 -4.97 2.57
N PHE A 103 -4.75 -5.14 3.69
CA PHE A 103 -5.93 -4.39 4.08
C PHE A 103 -5.57 -3.47 5.25
N VAL A 104 -5.82 -2.17 5.10
CA VAL A 104 -5.68 -1.19 6.18
C VAL A 104 -7.07 -0.90 6.75
N PRO A 105 -7.38 -1.33 7.98
CA PRO A 105 -8.67 -1.08 8.62
C PRO A 105 -8.88 0.40 8.89
N PHE A 106 -10.13 0.85 8.76
CA PHE A 106 -10.50 2.24 9.05
C PHE A 106 -11.37 2.34 10.30
N ARG A 107 -11.32 3.51 10.94
CA ARG A 107 -12.24 3.94 11.99
C ARG A 107 -12.50 5.43 11.80
N ASP A 108 -13.77 5.82 11.80
CA ASP A 108 -14.20 7.21 11.63
C ASP A 108 -13.64 7.88 10.36
N GLY A 109 -13.50 7.11 9.27
CA GLY A 109 -12.98 7.59 7.98
C GLY A 109 -11.46 7.70 7.89
N HIS A 110 -10.71 7.25 8.90
CA HIS A 110 -9.25 7.29 8.93
C HIS A 110 -8.64 5.90 9.08
N PRO A 111 -7.44 5.64 8.51
CA PRO A 111 -6.65 4.44 8.80
C PRO A 111 -6.48 4.24 10.31
N ALA A 112 -6.77 3.05 10.81
CA ALA A 112 -6.79 2.75 12.24
C ALA A 112 -6.39 1.31 12.54
N GLY A 113 -5.14 1.11 12.93
CA GLY A 113 -4.58 -0.20 13.26
C GLY A 113 -3.51 -0.64 12.26
N ASP A 114 -2.93 -1.81 12.51
CA ASP A 114 -1.87 -2.38 11.67
C ASP A 114 -2.43 -2.92 10.35
N PRO A 115 -1.63 -2.95 9.27
CA PRO A 115 -2.04 -3.55 8.01
C PRO A 115 -2.19 -5.07 8.17
N ILE A 116 -3.24 -5.62 7.57
CA ILE A 116 -3.55 -7.05 7.60
C ILE A 116 -3.19 -7.64 6.23
N ASP A 117 -2.30 -8.62 6.20
CA ASP A 117 -2.00 -9.36 4.96
C ASP A 117 -3.27 -10.08 4.46
N PHE A 118 -3.68 -9.79 3.22
CA PHE A 118 -4.87 -10.35 2.59
C PHE A 118 -4.52 -11.34 1.47
N VAL A 119 -3.57 -10.97 0.60
CA VAL A 119 -2.92 -11.88 -0.36
C VAL A 119 -1.43 -11.86 -0.07
N SER A 120 -0.85 -13.02 0.26
CA SER A 120 0.58 -13.15 0.58
C SER A 120 1.20 -14.35 -0.14
N GLY A 121 2.49 -14.61 0.09
CA GLY A 121 3.21 -15.71 -0.55
C GLY A 121 3.65 -15.44 -2.00
N LEU A 122 3.48 -14.20 -2.49
CA LEU A 122 3.95 -13.80 -3.81
C LEU A 122 5.48 -13.60 -3.86
N HIS A 123 6.14 -13.51 -2.70
CA HIS A 123 7.57 -13.73 -2.56
C HIS A 123 7.79 -14.89 -1.59
N GLY A 124 8.41 -15.96 -2.06
CA GLY A 124 8.58 -17.17 -1.25
C GLY A 124 9.87 -17.15 -0.46
N GLU A 125 9.93 -18.02 0.56
CA GLU A 125 11.11 -18.23 1.40
C GLU A 125 12.32 -18.76 0.60
N ASP A 126 12.09 -19.32 -0.59
CA ASP A 126 13.11 -19.71 -1.56
C ASP A 126 13.74 -18.52 -2.32
N GLY A 127 13.36 -17.28 -1.95
CA GLY A 127 13.80 -16.04 -2.59
C GLY A 127 13.17 -15.78 -3.96
N LYS A 128 12.23 -16.63 -4.40
CA LYS A 128 11.57 -16.47 -5.71
C LYS A 128 10.34 -15.60 -5.60
N THR A 129 10.26 -14.60 -6.47
CA THR A 129 9.05 -13.82 -6.68
C THR A 129 8.14 -14.54 -7.67
N ARG A 130 6.89 -14.73 -7.26
CA ARG A 130 5.81 -15.44 -7.96
C ARG A 130 4.72 -14.49 -8.44
N GLY A 131 4.64 -13.27 -7.90
CA GLY A 131 3.70 -12.25 -8.34
C GLY A 131 4.06 -10.86 -7.82
N ARG A 132 3.59 -9.83 -8.52
CA ARG A 132 3.79 -8.42 -8.17
C ARG A 132 2.50 -7.62 -8.43
N PRO A 133 1.71 -7.33 -7.38
CA PRO A 133 0.45 -6.60 -7.53
C PRO A 133 0.67 -5.17 -8.05
N VAL A 134 -0.04 -4.78 -9.11
CA VAL A 134 -0.01 -3.43 -9.70
C VAL A 134 -1.34 -2.68 -9.58
N GLY A 135 -2.44 -3.42 -9.44
CA GLY A 135 -3.78 -2.85 -9.37
C GLY A 135 -4.70 -3.74 -8.56
N VAL A 136 -5.62 -3.11 -7.82
CA VAL A 136 -6.63 -3.80 -7.01
C VAL A 136 -7.99 -3.14 -7.18
N THR A 137 -9.06 -3.93 -7.15
CA THR A 137 -10.45 -3.42 -7.07
C THR A 137 -11.34 -4.42 -6.35
N VAL A 138 -12.43 -3.93 -5.75
CA VAL A 138 -13.43 -4.78 -5.07
C VAL A 138 -14.60 -5.04 -6.02
N ASP A 139 -14.91 -6.31 -6.25
CA ASP A 139 -16.13 -6.79 -6.93
C ASP A 139 -17.35 -6.46 -6.04
N PRO A 140 -18.46 -5.95 -6.60
CA PRO A 140 -19.70 -5.68 -5.85
C PRO A 140 -20.27 -6.87 -5.05
N ARG A 141 -19.87 -8.10 -5.38
CA ARG A 141 -20.26 -9.35 -4.71
C ARG A 141 -19.30 -9.80 -3.60
N GLY A 142 -18.30 -8.99 -3.25
CA GLY A 142 -17.36 -9.32 -2.18
C GLY A 142 -16.20 -10.21 -2.62
N ALA A 143 -15.53 -9.82 -3.71
CA ALA A 143 -14.27 -10.42 -4.13
C ALA A 143 -13.23 -9.33 -4.31
N LEU A 144 -11.96 -9.63 -4.04
CA LEU A 144 -10.87 -8.74 -4.43
C LEU A 144 -10.34 -9.20 -5.80
N ILE A 145 -10.24 -8.27 -6.73
CA ILE A 145 -9.57 -8.47 -8.01
C ILE A 145 -8.17 -7.87 -7.90
N VAL A 146 -7.14 -8.65 -8.26
CA VAL A 146 -5.74 -8.23 -8.20
C VAL A 146 -5.10 -8.43 -9.57
N ALA A 147 -4.54 -7.36 -10.13
CA ALA A 147 -3.72 -7.43 -11.32
C ALA A 147 -2.25 -7.64 -10.93
N ASP A 148 -1.63 -8.66 -11.53
CA ASP A 148 -0.23 -9.06 -11.30
C ASP A 148 0.54 -9.01 -12.61
N ASP A 149 1.49 -8.06 -12.72
CA ASP A 149 2.23 -7.82 -13.95
C ASP A 149 3.37 -8.81 -14.18
N LEU A 150 3.98 -9.33 -13.12
CA LEU A 150 5.06 -10.32 -13.22
C LEU A 150 4.53 -11.66 -13.75
N ALA A 151 3.42 -12.14 -13.20
CA ALA A 151 2.83 -13.40 -13.61
C ALA A 151 1.92 -13.27 -14.84
N ASN A 152 1.54 -12.04 -15.21
CA ASN A 152 0.54 -11.75 -16.23
C ASN A 152 -0.81 -12.43 -15.92
N ILE A 153 -1.27 -12.28 -14.66
CA ILE A 153 -2.48 -12.91 -14.13
C ILE A 153 -3.41 -11.85 -13.54
N ILE A 154 -4.71 -12.05 -13.72
CA ILE A 154 -5.74 -11.37 -12.92
C ILE A 154 -6.28 -12.39 -11.92
N TRP A 155 -6.03 -12.15 -10.63
CA TRP A 155 -6.54 -12.98 -9.55
C TRP A 155 -7.93 -12.49 -9.14
N ARG A 156 -8.85 -13.41 -8.89
CA ARG A 156 -10.12 -13.15 -8.19
C ARG A 156 -10.10 -13.90 -6.87
N VAL A 157 -9.97 -13.16 -5.77
CA VAL A 157 -9.89 -13.71 -4.42
C VAL A 157 -11.25 -13.63 -3.77
N THR A 158 -11.79 -14.77 -3.36
CA THR A 158 -13.09 -14.90 -2.68
C THR A 158 -12.95 -15.67 -1.38
N PRO A 159 -13.86 -15.47 -0.41
CA PRO A 159 -13.98 -16.36 0.74
C PRO A 159 -14.12 -17.81 0.28
N GLU A 160 -13.53 -18.74 1.02
CA GLU A 160 -13.85 -20.16 0.85
C GLU A 160 -15.33 -20.37 1.13
N THR A 161 -16.06 -20.83 0.13
CA THR A 161 -17.44 -21.26 0.34
C THR A 161 -17.37 -22.62 1.03
N THR A 162 -17.59 -22.68 2.34
CA THR A 162 -17.79 -23.96 3.00
C THR A 162 -19.11 -24.54 2.51
N THR A 163 -19.07 -25.33 1.45
CA THR A 163 -20.20 -26.17 1.06
C THR A 163 -20.40 -27.17 2.19
N ALA A 164 -21.43 -26.97 3.01
CA ALA A 164 -21.87 -28.01 3.92
C ALA A 164 -22.25 -29.23 3.06
N SER A 165 -21.52 -30.33 3.21
CA SER A 165 -21.89 -31.60 2.59
C SER A 165 -23.31 -31.95 3.03
N PRO A 166 -24.21 -32.34 2.12
CA PRO A 166 -25.47 -32.96 2.51
C PRO A 166 -25.14 -34.23 3.32
N GLN A 167 -25.71 -34.36 4.51
CA GLN A 167 -25.77 -35.63 5.24
C GLN A 167 -26.59 -36.67 4.47
#